data_AF-A0A5C6EAC3-F1
#
_entry.id   AF-A0A5C6EAC3-F1
#
_cell.length_a   1.000
_cell.length_b   1.000
_cell.length_c   1.000
_cell.angle_alpha   90.00
_cell.angle_beta   90.00
_cell.angle_gamma   90.00
#
_symmetry.space_group_name_H-M   'P 1'
#
loop_
_entity.id
_entity.type
_entity.pdbx_description
1 polymer ?
#
loop_
_entity_poly.entity_id
_entity_poly.type
_entity_poly.pdbx_seq_one_letter_code
_entity_poly.pdbx_strand_id
1 'polypeptide(L)'
;MLARACRLCLTLLLTAFTGCSGDVASNVPSKDFAIRELPDDASDIHFALNPGIRNPNSYFEFTTSETAFLAWAAHQPNVERVDKPQFIIYRYSDYPGETDDRGSIVVDDGYLFEWYNPNDGDHGEHIAYDRSTGRAYYWSHIF
;
A
#
# COMPACT_ATOMS: atom_id res chain seq x y z
N MET A 1 30.38 17.54 48.35
CA MET A 1 29.48 18.36 47.51
C MET A 1 30.04 18.40 46.10
N LEU A 2 29.41 17.71 45.15
CA LEU A 2 29.39 18.05 43.72
C LEU A 2 28.56 16.97 43.00
N ALA A 3 27.38 17.40 42.55
CA ALA A 3 26.42 16.64 41.78
C ALA A 3 27.00 16.23 40.42
N ARG A 4 26.69 15.01 39.97
CA ARG A 4 26.78 14.67 38.54
C ARG A 4 25.55 13.86 38.12
N ALA A 5 24.63 14.62 37.53
CA ALA A 5 23.79 14.32 36.37
C ALA A 5 23.37 12.86 36.18
N CYS A 6 22.11 12.61 36.54
CA CYS A 6 21.28 11.52 36.07
C CYS A 6 21.19 11.58 34.54
N ARG A 7 21.94 10.73 33.84
CA ARG A 7 21.69 10.42 32.42
C ARG A 7 20.65 9.31 32.37
N LEU A 8 19.37 9.70 32.28
CA LEU A 8 18.32 8.82 31.78
C LEU A 8 18.66 8.49 30.33
N CYS A 9 19.31 7.35 30.13
CA CYS A 9 19.38 6.71 28.83
C CYS A 9 17.98 6.14 28.57
N LEU A 10 17.17 6.88 27.82
CA LEU A 10 15.87 6.43 27.35
C LEU A 10 16.14 5.27 26.37
N THR A 11 16.16 4.05 26.91
CA THR A 11 16.18 2.84 26.09
C THR A 11 14.83 2.79 25.38
N LEU A 12 14.83 3.11 24.09
CA LEU A 12 13.69 2.88 23.20
C LEU A 12 13.48 1.36 23.13
N LEU A 13 12.68 0.84 24.07
CA LEU A 13 12.13 -0.51 23.97
C LEU A 13 11.02 -0.45 22.90
N LEU A 14 11.35 -0.72 21.64
CA LEU A 14 10.36 -1.26 20.71
C LEU A 14 10.19 -2.74 21.04
N THR A 15 9.40 -3.03 22.08
CA THR A 15 8.77 -4.33 22.24
C THR A 15 7.54 -4.37 21.34
N ALA A 16 7.70 -4.89 20.12
CA ALA A 16 6.58 -5.37 19.31
C ALA A 16 6.50 -6.90 19.46
N PHE A 17 5.92 -7.34 20.57
CA PHE A 17 5.33 -8.66 20.69
C PHE A 17 3.83 -8.44 20.79
N THR A 18 3.07 -8.73 19.72
CA THR A 18 1.65 -9.12 19.77
C THR A 18 1.11 -9.37 18.37
N GLY A 19 0.60 -10.59 18.15
CA GLY A 19 -0.57 -10.86 17.31
C GLY A 19 -0.40 -10.86 15.79
N CYS A 20 -1.08 -11.79 15.11
CA CYS A 20 -1.44 -11.65 13.71
C CYS A 20 -2.44 -10.48 13.52
N SER A 21 -2.01 -9.25 13.77
CA SER A 21 -2.77 -8.05 13.42
C SER A 21 -2.00 -7.31 12.33
N GLY A 22 -2.60 -7.17 11.15
CA GLY A 22 -2.03 -6.34 10.08
C GLY A 22 -1.85 -4.89 10.54
N ASP A 23 -0.78 -4.24 10.08
CA ASP A 23 -0.53 -2.83 10.36
C ASP A 23 -1.40 -1.96 9.45
N VAL A 24 -2.19 -1.05 10.03
CA VAL A 24 -3.01 -0.09 9.29
C VAL A 24 -2.69 1.32 9.78
N ALA A 25 -2.37 2.23 8.86
CA ALA A 25 -2.22 3.64 9.20
C ALA A 25 -2.49 4.57 8.01
N SER A 26 -2.69 5.85 8.34
CA SER A 26 -3.11 6.90 7.43
C SER A 26 -2.27 8.16 7.65
N ASN A 27 -2.02 8.94 6.60
CA ASN A 27 -1.17 10.14 6.58
C ASN A 27 0.27 9.90 7.05
N VAL A 28 0.84 8.75 6.70
CA VAL A 28 2.20 8.36 7.07
C VAL A 28 3.21 8.94 6.04
N PRO A 29 4.39 9.40 6.47
CA PRO A 29 5.44 9.85 5.54
C PRO A 29 5.88 8.74 4.56
N SER A 30 6.06 9.07 3.28
CA SER A 30 6.47 8.12 2.23
C SER A 30 7.77 7.36 2.54
N LYS A 31 8.72 8.01 3.23
CA LYS A 31 10.00 7.41 3.65
C LYS A 31 9.88 6.28 4.68
N ASP A 32 8.74 6.16 5.36
CA ASP A 32 8.55 5.14 6.39
C ASP A 32 8.09 3.80 5.76
N PHE A 33 7.85 3.77 4.44
CA PHE A 33 7.43 2.59 3.68
C PHE A 33 8.61 1.85 3.07
N ALA A 34 9.30 1.02 3.87
CA ALA A 34 10.43 0.23 3.38
C ALA A 34 10.05 -0.89 2.39
N ILE A 35 8.76 -1.25 2.30
CA ILE A 35 8.29 -2.41 1.51
C ILE A 35 8.21 -2.08 0.00
N ARG A 36 7.91 -0.82 -0.35
CA ARG A 36 8.02 -0.28 -1.71
C ARG A 36 8.34 1.20 -1.64
N GLU A 37 9.41 1.61 -2.32
CA GLU A 37 9.69 3.03 -2.53
C GLU A 37 8.51 3.63 -3.31
N LEU A 38 7.68 4.42 -2.63
CA LEU A 38 6.57 5.16 -3.23
C LEU A 38 7.12 6.31 -4.08
N PRO A 39 6.34 6.86 -5.04
CA PRO A 39 6.75 8.05 -5.76
C PRO A 39 7.15 9.20 -4.82
N ASP A 40 8.14 9.99 -5.19
CA ASP A 40 8.67 11.08 -4.36
C ASP A 40 7.61 12.14 -3.97
N ASP A 41 6.57 12.30 -4.81
CA ASP A 41 5.47 13.23 -4.59
C ASP A 41 4.27 12.60 -3.86
N ALA A 42 4.39 11.35 -3.40
CA ALA A 42 3.31 10.64 -2.72
C ALA A 42 2.88 11.37 -1.44
N SER A 43 1.57 11.60 -1.32
CA SER A 43 0.93 12.25 -0.18
C SER A 43 -0.39 11.56 0.18
N ASP A 44 -1.03 11.95 1.30
CA ASP A 44 -2.28 11.36 1.79
C ASP A 44 -2.26 9.82 1.74
N ILE A 45 -1.21 9.26 2.33
CA ILE A 45 -0.88 7.83 2.21
C ILE A 45 -1.69 7.04 3.24
N HIS A 46 -2.46 6.08 2.75
CA HIS A 46 -3.19 5.10 3.53
C HIS A 46 -2.66 3.72 3.20
N PHE A 47 -2.48 2.87 4.21
CA PHE A 47 -2.05 1.51 3.98
C PHE A 47 -2.71 0.52 4.91
N ALA A 48 -2.75 -0.72 4.45
CA ALA A 48 -3.04 -1.89 5.25
C ALA A 48 -2.07 -3.02 4.84
N LEU A 49 -1.21 -3.44 5.75
CA LEU A 49 -0.25 -4.53 5.53
C LEU A 49 -0.78 -5.82 6.16
N ASN A 50 -0.86 -6.87 5.38
CA ASN A 50 -1.42 -8.17 5.75
C ASN A 50 -2.85 -8.11 6.34
N PRO A 51 -3.80 -7.28 5.84
CA PRO A 51 -5.20 -7.43 6.24
C PRO A 51 -5.76 -8.76 5.73
N GLY A 52 -6.64 -9.38 6.54
CA GLY A 52 -7.33 -10.62 6.21
C GLY A 52 -6.78 -11.85 6.95
N ILE A 53 -7.68 -12.68 7.49
CA ILE A 53 -7.30 -13.89 8.26
C ILE A 53 -6.94 -15.05 7.32
N ARG A 54 -7.60 -15.12 6.15
CA ARG A 54 -7.44 -16.24 5.20
C ARG A 54 -6.48 -15.92 4.05
N ASN A 55 -6.52 -14.68 3.55
CA ASN A 55 -5.69 -14.20 2.45
C ASN A 55 -5.03 -12.88 2.89
N PRO A 56 -3.84 -12.92 3.52
CA PRO A 56 -3.13 -11.71 3.91
C PRO A 56 -2.73 -10.93 2.66
N ASN A 57 -3.27 -9.73 2.53
CA ASN A 57 -3.03 -8.86 1.39
C ASN A 57 -2.05 -7.74 1.74
N SER A 58 -1.69 -6.87 0.81
CA SER A 58 -1.11 -5.57 1.14
C SER A 58 -1.79 -4.53 0.28
N TYR A 59 -2.11 -3.38 0.86
CA TYR A 59 -2.82 -2.31 0.20
C TYR A 59 -2.13 -0.99 0.49
N PHE A 60 -1.90 -0.19 -0.57
CA PHE A 60 -1.50 1.20 -0.45
C PHE A 60 -2.42 2.07 -1.29
N GLU A 61 -2.76 3.24 -0.77
CA GLU A 61 -3.51 4.26 -1.48
C GLU A 61 -2.90 5.62 -1.18
N PHE A 62 -2.56 6.38 -2.21
CA PHE A 62 -1.88 7.65 -2.04
C PHE A 62 -2.20 8.60 -3.19
N THR A 63 -2.02 9.90 -2.94
CA THR A 63 -2.12 10.95 -3.94
C THR A 63 -0.76 11.11 -4.61
N THR A 64 -0.71 11.18 -5.95
CA THR A 64 0.51 11.38 -6.75
C THR A 64 0.16 11.98 -8.12
N SER A 65 1.14 12.60 -8.79
CA SER A 65 0.95 13.02 -10.18
C SER A 65 0.95 11.84 -11.15
N GLU A 66 0.25 11.96 -12.28
CA GLU A 66 0.21 10.93 -13.33
C GLU A 66 1.63 10.58 -13.82
N THR A 67 2.48 11.59 -14.01
CA THR A 67 3.87 11.40 -14.45
C THR A 67 4.67 10.59 -13.43
N ALA A 68 4.56 10.91 -12.14
CA ALA A 68 5.28 10.20 -11.08
C ALA A 68 4.75 8.78 -10.91
N PHE A 69 3.43 8.59 -11.00
CA PHE A 69 2.80 7.27 -11.03
C PHE A 69 3.34 6.40 -12.17
N LEU A 70 3.31 6.91 -13.42
CA LEU A 70 3.76 6.14 -14.58
C LEU A 70 5.24 5.79 -14.50
N ALA A 71 6.08 6.72 -14.02
CA ALA A 71 7.48 6.45 -13.78
C ALA A 71 7.65 5.35 -12.73
N TRP A 72 6.95 5.44 -11.59
CA TRP A 72 7.01 4.44 -10.54
C TRP A 72 6.53 3.06 -10.98
N ALA A 73 5.37 2.99 -11.66
CA ALA A 73 4.78 1.75 -12.19
C ALA A 73 5.73 1.04 -13.17
N ALA A 74 6.43 1.79 -14.02
CA ALA A 74 7.39 1.24 -14.98
C ALA A 74 8.63 0.58 -14.34
N HIS A 75 8.92 0.90 -13.08
CA HIS A 75 10.01 0.27 -12.32
C HIS A 75 9.55 -0.89 -11.44
N GLN A 76 8.23 -1.16 -11.38
CA GLN A 76 7.72 -2.27 -10.61
C GLN A 76 7.97 -3.59 -11.35
N PRO A 77 8.53 -4.61 -10.68
CA PRO A 77 8.81 -5.87 -11.32
C PRO A 77 7.49 -6.59 -11.68
N ASN A 78 7.49 -7.27 -12.83
CA ASN A 78 6.47 -8.23 -13.25
C ASN A 78 5.03 -7.71 -13.42
N VAL A 79 4.78 -6.40 -13.32
CA VAL A 79 3.47 -5.82 -13.64
C VAL A 79 3.49 -5.21 -15.04
N GLU A 80 2.45 -5.44 -15.82
CA GLU A 80 2.30 -4.89 -17.17
C GLU A 80 1.02 -4.07 -17.29
N ARG A 81 1.04 -3.05 -18.15
CA ARG A 81 -0.14 -2.22 -18.39
C ARG A 81 -1.24 -3.06 -19.04
N VAL A 82 -2.44 -2.97 -18.48
CA VAL A 82 -3.64 -3.61 -19.00
C VAL A 82 -4.63 -2.55 -19.45
N ASP A 83 -4.96 -2.53 -20.74
CA ASP A 83 -5.93 -1.61 -21.29
C ASP A 83 -7.35 -2.15 -21.06
N LYS A 84 -8.08 -1.54 -20.13
CA LYS A 84 -9.51 -1.80 -19.87
C LYS A 84 -10.26 -0.45 -19.91
N PRO A 85 -11.50 -0.41 -20.44
CA PRO A 85 -12.31 0.80 -20.43
C PRO A 85 -12.74 1.21 -19.02
N GLN A 86 -12.73 0.27 -18.08
CA GLN A 86 -13.08 0.46 -16.68
C GLN A 86 -12.44 -0.67 -15.86
N PHE A 87 -12.04 -0.38 -14.62
CA PHE A 87 -11.60 -1.41 -13.67
C PHE A 87 -12.02 -1.09 -12.24
N ILE A 88 -12.03 -2.12 -11.38
CA ILE A 88 -12.50 -2.03 -10.00
C ILE A 88 -11.32 -2.14 -9.06
N ILE A 89 -11.22 -1.20 -8.12
CA ILE A 89 -10.24 -1.22 -7.03
C ILE A 89 -10.96 -1.59 -5.73
N TYR A 90 -10.44 -2.60 -5.03
CA TYR A 90 -10.91 -2.94 -3.69
C TYR A 90 -10.17 -2.09 -2.66
N ARG A 91 -10.93 -1.51 -1.74
CA ARG A 91 -10.40 -0.67 -0.65
C ARG A 91 -10.68 -1.35 0.68
N TYR A 92 -9.64 -1.48 1.48
CA TYR A 92 -9.76 -1.80 2.90
C TYR A 92 -9.71 -0.48 3.68
N SER A 93 -10.87 0.10 3.98
CA SER A 93 -10.93 1.30 4.82
C SER A 93 -10.59 0.93 6.26
N ASP A 94 -9.53 1.51 6.83
CA ASP A 94 -9.21 1.58 8.27
C ASP A 94 -9.62 0.33 9.10
N TYR A 95 -9.23 -0.88 8.66
CA TYR A 95 -9.77 -2.12 9.25
C TYR A 95 -8.76 -2.81 10.18
N PRO A 96 -8.92 -2.74 11.52
CA PRO A 96 -8.23 -3.66 12.40
C PRO A 96 -8.86 -5.04 12.19
N GLY A 97 -8.11 -5.95 11.55
CA GLY A 97 -8.57 -7.22 10.99
C GLY A 97 -9.63 -7.96 11.82
N GLU A 98 -10.67 -8.46 11.14
CA GLU A 98 -11.55 -9.57 11.60
C GLU A 98 -12.62 -9.99 10.57
N THR A 99 -12.81 -9.29 9.44
CA THR A 99 -13.74 -9.70 8.37
C THR A 99 -13.18 -9.45 6.96
N ASP A 100 -13.80 -10.08 5.95
CA ASP A 100 -13.45 -9.94 4.52
C ASP A 100 -14.18 -8.75 3.84
N ASP A 101 -14.85 -7.88 4.61
CA ASP A 101 -15.63 -6.76 4.07
C ASP A 101 -14.71 -5.72 3.43
N ARG A 102 -14.92 -5.48 2.13
CA ARG A 102 -14.15 -4.56 1.29
C ARG A 102 -15.07 -3.57 0.59
N GLY A 103 -14.69 -2.29 0.61
CA GLY A 103 -15.27 -1.30 -0.30
C GLY A 103 -14.74 -1.50 -1.72
N SER A 104 -15.44 -0.96 -2.71
CA SER A 104 -14.94 -0.95 -4.09
C SER A 104 -15.12 0.44 -4.71
N ILE A 105 -14.12 0.87 -5.47
CA ILE A 105 -14.20 2.03 -6.36
C ILE A 105 -14.15 1.52 -7.80
N VAL A 106 -14.91 2.18 -8.66
CA VAL A 106 -14.87 1.98 -10.11
C VAL A 106 -14.07 3.11 -10.71
N VAL A 107 -13.06 2.78 -11.52
CA VAL A 107 -12.23 3.76 -12.24
C VAL A 107 -12.58 3.68 -13.72
N ASP A 108 -13.13 4.78 -14.23
CA ASP A 108 -13.57 4.93 -15.63
C ASP A 108 -12.51 5.62 -16.51
N ASP A 109 -11.54 6.31 -15.90
CA ASP A 109 -10.46 7.01 -16.59
C ASP A 109 -9.16 6.90 -15.79
N GLY A 110 -8.21 6.11 -16.29
CA GLY A 110 -7.01 5.80 -15.52
C GLY A 110 -6.10 4.79 -16.19
N TYR A 111 -5.17 4.29 -15.38
CA TYR A 111 -4.25 3.23 -15.75
C TYR A 111 -4.37 2.05 -14.80
N LEU A 112 -4.21 0.86 -15.34
CA LEU A 112 -4.15 -0.38 -14.60
C LEU A 112 -2.91 -1.16 -15.05
N PHE A 113 -2.17 -1.68 -14.09
CA PHE A 113 -1.06 -2.60 -14.27
C PHE A 113 -1.32 -3.82 -13.42
N GLU A 114 -1.24 -5.01 -14.02
CA GLU A 114 -1.49 -6.28 -13.34
C GLU A 114 -0.28 -7.18 -13.53
N TRP A 115 0.12 -7.91 -12.49
CA TRP A 115 1.02 -9.05 -12.65
C TRP A 115 0.20 -10.25 -13.11
N TYR A 116 0.00 -10.32 -14.42
CA TYR A 116 -0.74 -11.39 -15.08
C TYR A 116 0.17 -12.17 -16.03
N ASN A 117 0.29 -13.48 -15.82
CA ASN A 117 0.93 -14.39 -16.75
C ASN A 117 -0.15 -15.19 -17.48
N PRO A 118 -0.22 -15.16 -18.82
CA PRO A 118 -1.21 -15.95 -19.58
C PRO A 118 -1.17 -17.46 -19.31
N ASN A 119 -0.05 -18.00 -18.82
CA ASN A 119 0.12 -19.43 -18.55
C ASN A 119 -0.25 -19.82 -17.13
N ASP A 120 0.03 -18.95 -16.15
CA ASP A 120 -0.04 -19.28 -14.72
C ASP A 120 -1.05 -18.40 -13.95
N GLY A 121 -1.64 -17.39 -14.60
CA GLY A 121 -2.75 -16.59 -14.08
C GLY A 121 -2.35 -15.27 -13.41
N ASP A 122 -3.26 -14.76 -12.58
CA ASP A 122 -3.01 -13.63 -11.68
C ASP A 122 -1.96 -14.05 -10.65
N HIS A 123 -0.85 -13.33 -10.58
CA HIS A 123 0.22 -13.55 -9.59
C HIS A 123 0.12 -12.59 -8.41
N GLY A 124 -0.96 -11.83 -8.35
CA GLY A 124 -1.41 -11.18 -7.14
C GLY A 124 -0.77 -9.86 -6.83
N GLU A 125 -0.41 -9.10 -7.87
CA GLU A 125 -0.06 -7.69 -7.74
C GLU A 125 -0.80 -6.84 -8.76
N HIS A 126 -1.41 -5.76 -8.27
CA HIS A 126 -2.26 -4.87 -9.04
C HIS A 126 -1.93 -3.44 -8.65
N ILE A 127 -1.74 -2.60 -9.65
CA ILE A 127 -1.37 -1.20 -9.48
C ILE A 127 -2.26 -0.38 -10.37
N ALA A 128 -2.84 0.69 -9.84
CA ALA A 128 -3.74 1.52 -10.60
C ALA A 128 -3.60 3.00 -10.30
N TYR A 129 -4.04 3.81 -11.24
CA TYR A 129 -4.15 5.25 -11.10
C TYR A 129 -5.50 5.72 -11.63
N ASP A 130 -6.21 6.48 -10.81
CA ASP A 130 -7.45 7.16 -11.19
C ASP A 130 -7.12 8.61 -11.53
N ARG A 131 -7.22 8.96 -12.81
CA ARG A 131 -6.88 10.31 -13.29
C ARG A 131 -7.85 11.36 -12.74
N SER A 132 -9.10 10.98 -12.49
CA SER A 132 -10.13 11.92 -12.03
C SER A 132 -9.86 12.44 -10.62
N THR A 133 -9.24 11.62 -9.78
CA THR A 133 -8.97 11.93 -8.37
C THR A 133 -7.48 12.15 -8.07
N GLY A 134 -6.58 11.75 -8.99
CA GLY A 134 -5.14 11.78 -8.75
C GLY A 134 -4.67 10.74 -7.73
N ARG A 135 -5.48 9.70 -7.50
CA ARG A 135 -5.20 8.63 -6.53
C ARG A 135 -4.55 7.45 -7.22
N ALA A 136 -3.45 6.98 -6.65
CA ALA A 136 -2.81 5.72 -6.97
C ALA A 136 -3.19 4.66 -5.95
N TYR A 137 -3.27 3.42 -6.43
CA TYR A 137 -3.66 2.25 -5.66
C TYR A 137 -2.66 1.15 -5.93
N TYR A 138 -2.26 0.46 -4.86
CA TYR A 138 -1.55 -0.79 -4.91
C TYR A 138 -2.34 -1.82 -4.14
N TRP A 139 -2.43 -3.02 -4.69
CA TRP A 139 -2.95 -4.16 -4.00
C TRP A 139 -2.10 -5.38 -4.34
N SER A 140 -1.75 -6.17 -3.33
CA SER A 140 -1.19 -7.49 -3.54
C SER A 140 -1.81 -8.53 -2.62
N HIS A 141 -1.72 -9.79 -3.04
CA HIS A 141 -2.09 -10.95 -2.23
C HIS A 141 -1.00 -12.01 -2.31
N ILE A 142 -0.77 -12.69 -1.18
CA ILE A 142 0.14 -13.84 -1.13
C ILE A 142 -0.73 -15.08 -1.36
N PHE A 143 -0.43 -15.83 -2.43
CA PHE A 143 -1.00 -17.16 -2.67
C PHE A 143 -0.40 -18.22 -1.74
#